data_AF-A0A3C0DT34-F1
#
_entry.id   AF-A0A3C0DT34-F1
#
_cell.length_a   1.000
_cell.length_b   1.000
_cell.length_c   1.000
_cell.angle_alpha   90.00
_cell.angle_beta   90.00
_cell.angle_gamma   90.00
#
_symmetry.space_group_name_H-M   'P 1'
#
loop_
_entity.id
_entity.type
_entity.pdbx_description
1 polymer ?
#
loop_
_entity_poly.entity_id
_entity_poly.type
_entity_poly.pdbx_seq_one_letter_code
_entity_poly.pdbx_strand_id
1 'polypeptide(L)'
;MGTPGGTVDIPAMMITRRDGDKLKEHLDADLIVKLGGDVTIGGPELADQLSPGSSRGPVYETHHLKPDIAAPGFNIHSGLAGGGVAPMLSGGTSMAAPHVAGAAALLIERHPSWTPTVIKAALMNTAVQTRDENGS
;
A
#
# COMPACT_ATOMS: atom_id res chain seq x y z
N MET A 1 7.20 8.80 -8.15
CA MET A 1 6.00 9.58 -8.53
C MET A 1 6.03 9.78 -10.03
N GLY A 2 5.17 9.08 -10.77
CA GLY A 2 5.01 9.26 -12.21
C GLY A 2 3.72 10.04 -12.48
N THR A 3 3.80 11.01 -13.39
CA THR A 3 2.69 11.84 -13.85
C THR A 3 1.61 10.96 -14.51
N PRO A 4 0.31 11.15 -14.24
CA PRO A 4 -0.73 10.46 -14.98
C PRO A 4 -0.76 11.00 -16.42
N GLY A 5 -0.38 10.19 -17.41
CA GLY A 5 -0.66 10.47 -18.83
C GLY A 5 0.52 10.61 -19.78
N GLY A 6 1.77 10.38 -19.35
CA GLY A 6 2.94 10.35 -20.25
C GLY A 6 3.63 8.99 -20.24
N THR A 7 3.97 8.45 -21.42
CA THR A 7 4.95 7.37 -21.51
C THR A 7 6.30 7.90 -21.04
N VAL A 8 6.88 7.28 -20.01
CA VAL A 8 8.21 7.63 -19.52
C VAL A 8 9.22 6.84 -20.34
N ASP A 9 9.91 7.51 -21.28
CA ASP A 9 10.87 6.87 -22.19
C ASP A 9 12.30 6.78 -21.64
N ILE A 10 12.52 7.27 -20.40
CA ILE A 10 13.81 7.17 -19.71
C ILE A 10 13.76 5.97 -18.75
N PRO A 11 14.60 4.93 -18.94
CA PRO A 11 14.67 3.82 -18.00
C PRO A 11 15.05 4.32 -16.60
N ALA A 12 14.16 4.15 -15.63
CA ALA A 12 14.38 4.56 -14.25
C ALA A 12 13.85 3.48 -13.29
N MET A 13 14.54 3.29 -12.18
CA MET A 13 14.06 2.44 -11.08
C MET A 13 14.30 3.13 -9.74
N MET A 14 13.42 2.87 -8.77
CA MET A 14 13.64 3.25 -7.37
C MET A 14 14.28 2.07 -6.63
N ILE A 15 15.28 2.35 -5.81
CA ILE A 15 15.98 1.38 -4.96
C ILE A 15 15.94 1.83 -3.50
N THR A 16 16.17 0.89 -2.57
CA THR A 16 16.27 1.24 -1.16
C THR A 16 17.53 2.07 -0.91
N ARG A 17 17.51 2.90 0.15
CA ARG A 17 18.70 3.66 0.58
C ARG A 17 19.90 2.74 0.83
N ARG A 18 19.68 1.60 1.48
CA ARG A 18 20.72 0.59 1.77
C ARG A 18 21.42 0.13 0.49
N ASP A 19 20.64 -0.21 -0.53
CA ASP A 19 21.21 -0.68 -1.80
C ASP A 19 21.89 0.48 -2.55
N GLY A 20 21.34 1.69 -2.47
CA GLY A 20 21.97 2.90 -3.00
C GLY A 20 23.32 3.21 -2.35
N ASP A 21 23.45 3.03 -1.04
CA ASP A 21 24.71 3.27 -0.33
C ASP A 21 25.76 2.21 -0.72
N LYS A 22 25.38 0.94 -0.91
CA LYS A 22 26.28 -0.10 -1.47
C LYS A 22 26.78 0.23 -2.87
N LEU A 23 25.91 0.78 -3.73
CA LEU A 23 26.32 1.20 -5.08
C LEU A 23 27.33 2.35 -5.02
N LYS A 24 27.15 3.31 -4.09
CA LYS A 24 28.09 4.43 -3.90
C LYS A 24 29.50 3.97 -3.53
N GLU A 25 29.61 2.93 -2.71
CA GLU A 25 30.91 2.36 -2.31
C GLU A 25 31.71 1.77 -3.47
N HIS A 26 31.04 1.43 -4.58
CA HIS A 26 31.65 0.73 -5.72
C HIS A 26 31.74 1.61 -6.98
N LEU A 27 31.51 2.91 -6.86
CA LEU A 27 31.53 3.84 -8.00
C LEU A 27 32.89 3.91 -8.69
N ASP A 28 33.98 3.75 -7.92
CA ASP A 28 35.36 3.82 -8.42
C ASP A 28 35.83 2.50 -9.08
N ALA A 29 35.00 1.44 -9.09
CA ALA A 29 35.38 0.09 -9.47
C ALA A 29 34.85 -0.38 -10.85
N ASP A 30 34.57 0.54 -11.79
CA ASP A 30 33.94 0.23 -13.09
C ASP A 30 32.66 -0.63 -12.92
N LEU A 31 31.69 -0.09 -12.18
CA LEU A 31 30.44 -0.75 -11.83
C LEU A 31 29.48 -0.86 -13.03
N ILE A 32 29.12 -2.08 -13.41
CA ILE A 32 28.07 -2.36 -14.41
C ILE A 32 26.78 -2.77 -13.68
N VAL A 33 25.72 -1.97 -13.83
CA VAL A 33 24.38 -2.25 -13.27
C VAL A 33 23.42 -2.65 -14.40
N LYS A 34 22.78 -3.81 -14.25
CA LYS A 34 21.72 -4.26 -15.16
C LYS A 34 20.34 -3.91 -14.58
N LEU A 35 19.60 -3.06 -15.29
CA LEU A 35 18.21 -2.74 -14.95
C LEU A 35 17.29 -3.82 -15.56
N GLY A 36 16.49 -4.51 -14.74
CA GLY A 36 15.49 -5.47 -15.22
C GLY A 36 15.05 -6.51 -14.17
N GLY A 37 13.93 -7.19 -14.44
CA GLY A 37 13.31 -8.22 -13.58
C GLY A 37 11.97 -7.79 -12.96
N ASP A 38 11.22 -8.74 -12.39
CA ASP A 38 10.02 -8.47 -11.58
C ASP A 38 10.45 -7.84 -10.24
N VAL A 39 10.68 -6.53 -10.24
CA VAL A 39 11.04 -5.79 -9.03
C VAL A 39 9.77 -5.47 -8.27
N THR A 40 9.51 -6.25 -7.24
CA THR A 40 8.50 -5.89 -6.23
C THR A 40 9.19 -5.03 -5.17
N ILE A 41 8.68 -3.83 -4.91
CA ILE A 41 9.03 -3.10 -3.68
C ILE A 41 8.41 -3.90 -2.53
N GLY A 42 9.24 -4.69 -1.85
CA GLY A 42 8.79 -5.58 -0.80
C GLY A 42 9.96 -6.16 -0.02
N GLY A 43 9.93 -5.93 1.29
CA GLY A 43 10.74 -6.59 2.29
C GLY A 43 9.92 -6.62 3.59
N PRO A 44 10.12 -7.58 4.49
CA PRO A 44 9.40 -7.65 5.76
C PRO A 44 9.54 -6.34 6.57
N GLU A 45 10.60 -5.57 6.36
CA GLU A 45 10.83 -4.26 6.95
C GLU A 45 9.90 -3.15 6.47
N LEU A 46 9.23 -3.31 5.32
CA LEU A 46 8.25 -2.36 4.78
C LEU A 46 6.80 -2.84 4.98
N ALA A 47 6.63 -4.03 5.56
CA ALA A 47 5.31 -4.57 5.88
C ALA A 47 4.69 -3.81 7.07
N ASP A 48 3.36 -3.74 7.11
CA ASP A 48 2.56 -3.16 8.19
C ASP A 48 2.91 -1.70 8.58
N GLN A 49 3.50 -0.97 7.63
CA GLN A 49 3.74 0.47 7.73
C GLN A 49 2.64 1.27 7.04
N LEU A 50 2.31 2.42 7.64
CA LEU A 50 1.40 3.38 7.01
C LEU A 50 2.08 4.03 5.80
N SER A 51 1.42 3.94 4.65
CA SER A 51 1.88 4.60 3.42
C SER A 51 2.01 6.12 3.63
N PRO A 52 3.11 6.75 3.17
CA PRO A 52 3.28 8.21 3.28
C PRO A 52 2.17 9.03 2.60
N GLY A 53 1.52 8.46 1.57
CA GLY A 53 0.40 9.08 0.86
C GLY A 53 -0.97 8.88 1.53
N SER A 54 -1.03 8.21 2.68
CA SER A 54 -2.28 8.00 3.40
C SER A 54 -2.71 9.29 4.12
N SER A 55 -3.96 9.71 3.91
CA SER A 55 -4.54 10.85 4.62
C SER A 55 -4.59 10.61 6.13
N ARG A 56 -4.28 11.66 6.89
CA ARG A 56 -4.30 11.65 8.36
C ARG A 56 -5.46 12.49 8.88
N GLY A 57 -6.09 12.02 9.95
CA GLY A 57 -7.06 12.82 10.68
C GLY A 57 -6.41 13.73 11.72
N PRO A 58 -7.23 14.35 12.59
CA PRO A 58 -8.69 14.20 12.67
C PRO A 58 -9.42 14.83 11.47
N VAL A 59 -10.72 14.57 11.35
CA VAL A 59 -11.57 15.28 10.37
C VAL A 59 -11.51 16.79 10.67
N TYR A 60 -11.25 17.61 9.65
CA TYR A 60 -11.03 19.04 9.82
C TYR A 60 -12.19 19.77 10.53
N GLU A 61 -13.42 19.53 10.11
CA GLU A 61 -14.59 20.28 10.59
C GLU A 61 -15.16 19.73 11.90
N THR A 62 -15.25 18.40 12.03
CA THR A 62 -15.96 17.75 13.15
C THR A 62 -15.02 17.26 14.25
N HIS A 63 -13.71 17.30 14.01
CA HIS A 63 -12.68 16.74 14.89
C HIS A 63 -12.88 15.26 15.25
N HIS A 64 -13.68 14.53 14.46
CA HIS A 64 -13.85 13.10 14.65
C HIS A 64 -12.54 12.36 14.34
N LEU A 65 -12.24 11.34 15.14
CA LEU A 65 -11.08 10.48 14.93
C LEU A 65 -11.26 9.68 13.63
N LYS A 66 -10.32 9.88 12.70
CA LYS A 66 -10.20 9.17 11.42
C LYS A 66 -8.73 9.02 11.04
N PRO A 67 -8.36 8.03 10.21
CA PRO A 67 -9.20 6.96 9.65
C PRO A 67 -9.66 5.94 10.71
N ASP A 68 -10.62 5.07 10.34
CA ASP A 68 -11.15 4.05 11.27
C ASP A 68 -10.26 2.80 11.37
N ILE A 69 -9.71 2.34 10.25
CA ILE A 69 -8.89 1.13 10.14
C ILE A 69 -7.97 1.24 8.92
N ALA A 70 -6.78 0.64 8.98
CA ALA A 70 -5.85 0.52 7.87
C ALA A 70 -5.94 -0.87 7.21
N ALA A 71 -5.62 -0.95 5.92
CA ALA A 71 -5.57 -2.19 5.16
C ALA A 71 -4.51 -2.09 4.05
N PRO A 72 -4.10 -3.23 3.43
CA PRO A 72 -3.11 -3.23 2.37
C PRO A 72 -3.53 -2.34 1.19
N GLY A 73 -2.71 -1.34 0.89
CA GLY A 73 -3.01 -0.36 -0.16
C GLY A 73 -1.81 0.07 -0.98
N PHE A 74 -0.60 -0.44 -0.74
CA PHE A 74 0.61 -0.08 -1.50
C PHE A 74 1.12 -1.31 -2.26
N ASN A 75 1.46 -1.16 -3.54
CA ASN A 75 1.88 -2.25 -4.44
C ASN A 75 0.93 -3.46 -4.45
N ILE A 76 -0.37 -3.17 -4.59
CA ILE A 76 -1.40 -4.19 -4.71
C ILE A 76 -1.48 -4.65 -6.16
N HIS A 77 -1.31 -5.96 -6.37
CA HIS A 77 -1.58 -6.61 -7.65
C HIS A 77 -3.08 -6.84 -7.79
N SER A 78 -3.67 -6.32 -8.87
CA SER A 78 -5.10 -6.44 -9.17
C SER A 78 -5.32 -6.60 -10.68
N GLY A 79 -6.53 -6.94 -11.12
CA GLY A 79 -6.89 -6.88 -12.54
C GLY A 79 -6.96 -5.45 -13.06
N LEU A 80 -6.48 -5.22 -14.28
CA LEU A 80 -6.64 -3.94 -14.99
C LEU A 80 -8.04 -3.85 -15.61
N ALA A 81 -8.79 -2.80 -15.28
CA ALA A 81 -10.09 -2.54 -15.89
C ALA A 81 -9.96 -2.40 -17.42
N GLY A 82 -10.73 -3.20 -18.17
CA GLY A 82 -10.63 -3.24 -19.64
C GLY A 82 -9.40 -3.99 -20.19
N GLY A 83 -8.53 -4.53 -19.33
CA GLY A 83 -7.34 -5.28 -19.71
C GLY A 83 -7.52 -6.80 -19.78
N GLY A 84 -8.74 -7.31 -19.55
CA GLY A 84 -9.01 -8.76 -19.50
C GLY A 84 -8.30 -9.42 -18.32
N VAL A 85 -7.28 -10.24 -18.62
CA VAL A 85 -6.44 -10.93 -17.61
C VAL A 85 -5.17 -10.15 -17.25
N ALA A 86 -4.97 -8.96 -17.83
CA ALA A 86 -3.78 -8.17 -17.58
C ALA A 86 -3.71 -7.72 -16.10
N PRO A 87 -2.61 -8.01 -15.38
CA PRO A 87 -2.41 -7.50 -14.04
C PRO A 87 -2.08 -6.01 -14.08
N MET A 88 -2.44 -5.32 -13.01
CA MET A 88 -2.05 -3.96 -12.71
C MET A 88 -1.44 -3.96 -11.32
N LEU A 89 -0.28 -3.31 -11.18
CA LEU A 89 0.29 -2.97 -9.90
C LEU A 89 -0.09 -1.51 -9.58
N SER A 90 -0.76 -1.29 -8.46
CA SER A 90 -1.18 0.06 -8.08
C SER A 90 -1.11 0.27 -6.57
N GLY A 91 -1.13 1.53 -6.16
CA GLY A 91 -1.08 1.94 -4.76
C GLY A 91 -2.02 3.11 -4.48
N GLY A 92 -2.54 3.17 -3.27
CA GLY A 92 -3.43 4.20 -2.76
C GLY A 92 -4.48 3.64 -1.80
N THR A 93 -5.15 4.53 -1.09
CA THR A 93 -6.31 4.19 -0.25
C THR A 93 -7.45 3.58 -1.06
N SER A 94 -7.53 3.88 -2.36
CA SER A 94 -8.43 3.23 -3.32
C SER A 94 -8.21 1.72 -3.40
N MET A 95 -7.01 1.22 -3.11
CA MET A 95 -6.72 -0.23 -3.05
C MET A 95 -6.86 -0.80 -1.64
N ALA A 96 -6.77 0.02 -0.58
CA ALA A 96 -7.07 -0.39 0.78
C ALA A 96 -8.57 -0.58 1.03
N ALA A 97 -9.41 0.33 0.50
CA ALA A 97 -10.86 0.29 0.65
C ALA A 97 -11.52 -1.05 0.24
N PRO A 98 -11.22 -1.65 -0.93
CA PRO A 98 -11.82 -2.93 -1.32
C PRO A 98 -11.41 -4.11 -0.43
N HIS A 99 -10.23 -4.09 0.22
CA HIS A 99 -9.87 -5.11 1.19
C HIS A 99 -10.79 -5.07 2.42
N VAL A 100 -11.06 -3.88 2.96
CA VAL A 100 -11.99 -3.71 4.09
C VAL A 100 -13.42 -4.04 3.68
N ALA A 101 -13.83 -3.67 2.46
CA ALA A 101 -15.15 -4.02 1.93
C ALA A 101 -15.34 -5.54 1.80
N GLY A 102 -14.32 -6.27 1.32
CA GLY A 102 -14.34 -7.73 1.25
C GLY A 102 -14.43 -8.39 2.62
N ALA A 103 -13.65 -7.91 3.59
CA ALA A 103 -13.73 -8.40 4.98
C ALA A 103 -15.12 -8.13 5.60
N ALA A 104 -15.70 -6.96 5.35
CA ALA A 104 -17.05 -6.63 5.79
C ALA A 104 -18.10 -7.53 5.12
N ALA A 105 -17.97 -7.85 3.83
CA ALA A 105 -18.88 -8.74 3.12
C ALA A 105 -18.88 -10.15 3.72
N LEU A 106 -17.71 -10.69 4.08
CA LEU A 106 -17.60 -11.99 4.76
C LEU A 106 -18.27 -11.97 6.14
N LEU A 107 -18.17 -10.86 6.87
CA LEU A 107 -18.88 -10.70 8.15
C LEU A 107 -20.39 -10.62 7.96
N ILE A 108 -20.87 -9.97 6.89
CA ILE A 108 -22.30 -9.94 6.55
C ILE A 108 -22.80 -11.34 6.22
N GLU A 109 -22.06 -12.10 5.40
CA GLU A 109 -22.40 -13.49 5.06
C GLU A 109 -22.48 -14.36 6.32
N ARG A 110 -21.51 -14.23 7.23
CA ARG A 110 -21.46 -15.01 8.46
C ARG A 110 -22.49 -14.58 9.51
N HIS A 111 -22.81 -13.29 9.56
CA HIS A 111 -23.69 -12.68 10.56
C HIS A 111 -24.75 -11.77 9.90
N PRO A 112 -25.77 -12.31 9.21
CA PRO A 112 -26.71 -11.53 8.42
C PRO A 112 -27.58 -10.53 9.23
N SER A 113 -27.70 -10.74 10.55
CA SER A 113 -28.45 -9.85 11.44
C SER A 113 -27.61 -8.71 12.02
N TRP A 114 -26.29 -8.70 11.83
CA TRP A 114 -25.44 -7.62 12.31
C TRP A 114 -25.70 -6.34 11.55
N THR A 115 -25.77 -5.23 12.29
CA THR A 115 -25.88 -3.90 11.69
C THR A 115 -24.51 -3.44 11.16
N PRO A 116 -24.47 -2.47 10.23
CA PRO A 116 -23.21 -1.91 9.75
C PRO A 116 -22.30 -1.39 10.86
N THR A 117 -22.87 -0.84 11.94
CA THR A 117 -22.12 -0.37 13.11
C THR A 117 -21.45 -1.52 13.85
N VAL A 118 -22.13 -2.66 14.00
CA VAL A 118 -21.56 -3.86 14.66
C VAL A 118 -20.42 -4.43 13.80
N ILE A 119 -20.60 -4.51 12.47
CA ILE A 119 -19.56 -4.97 11.55
C ILE A 119 -18.34 -4.07 11.62
N LYS A 120 -18.54 -2.75 11.56
CA LYS A 120 -17.47 -1.77 11.70
C LYS A 120 -16.73 -1.93 13.04
N ALA A 121 -17.46 -2.05 14.15
CA ALA A 121 -16.88 -2.21 15.48
C ALA A 121 -16.08 -3.52 15.60
N ALA A 122 -16.58 -4.62 15.04
CA ALA A 122 -15.88 -5.90 15.01
C ALA A 122 -14.54 -5.77 14.28
N LEU A 123 -14.54 -5.19 13.08
CA LEU A 123 -13.32 -4.97 12.29
C LEU A 123 -12.31 -4.08 13.02
N MET A 124 -12.75 -2.96 13.61
CA MET A 124 -11.87 -2.03 14.32
C MET A 124 -11.29 -2.65 15.60
N ASN A 125 -12.10 -3.36 16.38
CA ASN A 125 -11.69 -3.90 17.67
C ASN A 125 -10.79 -5.14 17.57
N THR A 126 -10.75 -5.80 16.40
CA THR A 126 -9.86 -6.93 16.13
C THR A 126 -8.68 -6.55 15.23
N ALA A 127 -8.52 -5.27 14.90
CA ALA A 127 -7.39 -4.80 14.11
C ALA A 127 -6.09 -4.87 14.91
N VAL A 128 -4.98 -5.17 14.22
CA VAL A 128 -3.63 -5.12 14.79
C VAL A 128 -3.09 -3.70 14.70
N GLN A 129 -2.37 -3.24 15.73
CA GLN A 129 -1.68 -1.96 15.67
C GLN A 129 -0.54 -2.00 14.67
N THR A 130 -0.61 -1.12 13.67
CA THR A 130 0.48 -0.87 12.72
C THR A 130 1.63 -0.16 13.42
N ARG A 131 2.86 -0.44 12.99
CA ARG A 131 4.07 0.25 13.46
C ARG A 131 4.57 1.18 12.37
N ASP A 132 5.22 2.27 12.76
CA ASP A 132 5.93 3.10 11.80
C ASP A 132 7.30 2.52 11.42
N GLU A 133 8.02 3.20 10.52
CA GLU A 133 9.38 2.84 10.11
C GLU A 133 10.41 2.89 11.25
N ASN A 134 10.06 3.53 12.38
CA ASN A 134 10.87 3.60 13.59
C ASN A 134 10.44 2.56 14.64
N GLY A 135 9.49 1.69 14.32
CA GLY A 135 8.97 0.64 15.19
C GLY A 135 8.04 1.13 16.32
N SER A 136 7.61 2.40 16.26
CA SER A 136 6.68 3.03 17.20
C SER A 136 5.21 2.74 16.88
#